data_AF-A0A852CQP2-F1
#
_entry.id   AF-A0A852CQP2-F1
#
_cell.length_a   1.000
_cell.length_b   1.000
_cell.length_c   1.000
_cell.angle_alpha   90.00
_cell.angle_beta   90.00
_cell.angle_gamma   90.00
#
_symmetry.space_group_name_H-M   'P 1'
#
loop_
_entity.id
_entity.type
_entity.pdbx_description
1 polymer ?
#
loop_
_entity_poly.entity_id
_entity_poly.type
_entity_poly.pdbx_seq_one_letter_code
_entity_poly.pdbx_strand_id
1 'polypeptide(L)'
;GRPMVISSGMQSMKTMQRVYEIVKPINPNFCFLQCTSAYPLQPEDVNLRVIPAYQSAFPDIPIGYSGHETGIAISVAAVAMGAKVVERHVTLDKTWKGSDHQASLEPNELADLVRAIRTVEKAMGSPVKQLLPCEMACNEKLGKSVVAKVTIPEGTVLTCDMMTVKVGEPKGFPPEAIFDLVGKKVKKHIEEDETITEEAVENHVKKVKC
;
A
#
# COMPACT_ATOMS: atom_id res chain seq x y z
N GLY A 1 -12.09 -28.86 19.94
CA GLY A 1 -11.37 -28.06 20.96
C GLY A 1 -11.77 -26.60 20.86
N ARG A 2 -11.40 -25.76 21.85
CA ARG A 2 -11.54 -24.29 21.77
C ARG A 2 -10.38 -23.68 20.95
N PRO A 3 -10.55 -22.48 20.36
CA PRO A 3 -9.44 -21.76 19.75
C PRO A 3 -8.30 -21.49 20.74
N MET A 4 -7.06 -21.47 20.26
CA MET A 4 -5.87 -21.16 21.08
C MET A 4 -5.11 -19.96 20.51
N VAL A 5 -4.58 -19.13 21.41
CA VAL A 5 -3.71 -18.01 21.08
C VAL A 5 -2.36 -18.28 21.75
N ILE A 6 -1.29 -18.36 20.96
CA ILE A 6 0.04 -18.73 21.46
C ILE A 6 1.02 -17.60 21.16
N SER A 7 1.49 -16.92 22.20
CA SER A 7 2.52 -15.89 22.09
C SER A 7 3.92 -16.51 21.96
N SER A 8 4.79 -15.86 21.18
CA SER A 8 6.14 -16.35 20.85
C SER A 8 7.28 -15.65 21.62
N GLY A 9 6.95 -14.87 22.65
CA GLY A 9 7.92 -14.17 23.47
C GLY A 9 8.97 -15.10 24.06
N MET A 10 10.23 -14.67 24.04
CA MET A 10 11.39 -15.45 24.52
C MET A 10 11.65 -16.77 23.75
N GLN A 11 11.02 -16.97 22.58
CA GLN A 11 11.19 -18.18 21.78
C GLN A 11 11.90 -17.92 20.45
N SER A 12 12.55 -18.97 19.94
CA SER A 12 13.15 -18.97 18.61
C SER A 12 12.18 -19.47 17.54
N MET A 13 12.44 -19.15 16.26
CA MET A 13 11.69 -19.72 15.13
C MET A 13 11.67 -21.26 15.16
N LYS A 14 12.79 -21.90 15.54
CA LYS A 14 12.88 -23.37 15.66
C LYS A 14 11.90 -23.90 16.72
N THR A 15 11.75 -23.19 17.84
CA THR A 15 10.76 -23.55 18.86
C THR A 15 9.34 -23.41 18.30
N MET A 16 9.05 -22.32 17.61
CA MET A 16 7.71 -22.08 17.04
C MET A 16 7.34 -23.11 15.97
N GLN A 17 8.28 -23.54 15.14
CA GLN A 17 8.09 -24.66 14.21
C GLN A 17 7.72 -25.95 14.96
N ARG A 18 8.41 -26.25 16.05
CA ARG A 18 8.10 -27.43 16.87
C ARG A 18 6.71 -27.35 17.51
N VAL A 19 6.33 -26.17 18.02
CA VAL A 19 4.98 -25.93 18.56
C VAL A 19 3.94 -26.16 17.47
N TYR A 20 4.15 -25.63 16.27
CA TYR A 20 3.25 -25.80 15.14
C TYR A 20 3.04 -27.29 14.78
N GLU A 21 4.13 -28.07 14.65
CA GLU A 21 4.08 -29.51 14.36
C GLU A 21 3.31 -30.32 15.41
N ILE A 22 3.43 -29.94 16.68
CA ILE A 22 2.76 -30.62 17.81
C ILE A 22 1.28 -30.24 17.87
N VAL A 23 0.98 -28.95 17.77
CA VAL A 23 -0.36 -28.41 18.01
C VAL A 23 -1.29 -28.67 16.84
N LYS A 24 -0.83 -28.44 15.60
CA LYS A 24 -1.69 -28.46 14.41
C LYS A 24 -2.48 -29.76 14.21
N PRO A 25 -1.89 -30.98 14.39
CA PRO A 25 -2.63 -32.23 14.23
C PRO A 25 -3.69 -32.46 15.32
N ILE A 26 -3.54 -31.84 16.49
CA ILE A 26 -4.41 -32.02 17.66
C ILE A 26 -5.51 -30.95 17.66
N ASN A 27 -5.16 -29.70 17.36
CA ASN A 27 -6.06 -28.57 17.32
C ASN A 27 -5.66 -27.61 16.20
N PRO A 28 -6.35 -27.62 15.06
CA PRO A 28 -6.01 -26.73 13.93
C PRO A 28 -6.47 -25.28 14.16
N ASN A 29 -7.27 -25.02 15.18
CA ASN A 29 -7.82 -23.69 15.48
C ASN A 29 -6.90 -22.93 16.45
N PHE A 30 -5.78 -22.44 15.95
CA PHE A 30 -4.86 -21.60 16.74
C PHE A 30 -4.22 -20.49 15.90
N CYS A 31 -3.68 -19.49 16.57
CA CYS A 31 -2.84 -18.45 15.98
C CYS A 31 -1.54 -18.26 16.76
N PHE A 32 -0.54 -17.70 16.10
CA PHE A 32 0.69 -17.25 16.74
C PHE A 32 0.73 -15.74 16.86
N LEU A 33 1.18 -15.23 18.00
CA LEU A 33 1.45 -13.80 18.20
C LEU A 33 2.96 -13.56 18.18
N GLN A 34 3.43 -12.71 17.27
CA GLN A 34 4.78 -12.15 17.37
C GLN A 34 4.85 -11.28 18.63
N CYS A 35 5.88 -11.50 19.44
CA CYS A 35 5.97 -10.92 20.78
C CYS A 35 7.44 -10.83 21.22
N THR A 36 7.83 -9.70 21.82
CA THR A 36 9.09 -9.56 22.56
C THR A 36 8.74 -9.23 24.01
N SER A 37 9.16 -10.09 24.95
CA SER A 37 8.83 -9.96 26.38
C SER A 37 9.77 -9.00 27.09
N ALA A 38 9.60 -7.69 26.86
CA ALA A 38 10.26 -6.60 27.58
C ALA A 38 9.24 -5.50 27.89
N TYR A 39 9.29 -4.91 29.08
CA TYR A 39 8.23 -4.07 29.62
C TYR A 39 8.82 -2.78 30.23
N PRO A 40 8.78 -1.62 29.53
CA PRO A 40 8.34 -1.44 28.15
C PRO A 40 9.38 -1.91 27.12
N LEU A 41 8.89 -2.33 25.97
CA LEU A 41 9.70 -2.70 24.81
C LEU A 41 10.10 -1.47 24.00
N GLN A 42 11.38 -1.31 23.71
CA GLN A 42 11.87 -0.23 22.85
C GLN A 42 11.61 -0.54 21.36
N PRO A 43 11.34 0.48 20.52
CA PRO A 43 11.02 0.28 19.11
C PRO A 43 12.02 -0.57 18.31
N GLU A 44 13.31 -0.44 18.62
CA GLU A 44 14.41 -1.14 17.93
C GLU A 44 14.34 -2.67 18.12
N ASP A 45 13.73 -3.13 19.21
CA ASP A 45 13.66 -4.55 19.60
C ASP A 45 12.33 -5.23 19.23
N VAL A 46 11.37 -4.48 18.65
CA VAL A 46 10.04 -5.00 18.30
C VAL A 46 10.09 -6.06 17.21
N ASN A 47 10.91 -5.84 16.19
CA ASN A 47 11.08 -6.75 15.06
C ASN A 47 9.76 -7.08 14.32
N LEU A 48 8.96 -6.06 13.93
CA LEU A 48 7.70 -6.25 13.19
C LEU A 48 7.82 -7.08 11.91
N ARG A 49 9.01 -7.13 11.28
CA ARG A 49 9.28 -7.97 10.10
C ARG A 49 9.18 -9.47 10.37
N VAL A 50 9.10 -9.91 11.63
CA VAL A 50 8.82 -11.31 11.98
C VAL A 50 7.39 -11.70 11.61
N ILE A 51 6.43 -10.76 11.58
CA ILE A 51 5.04 -11.03 11.19
C ILE A 51 4.94 -11.64 9.78
N PRO A 52 5.47 -11.00 8.71
CA PRO A 52 5.45 -11.62 7.38
C PRO A 52 6.33 -12.88 7.27
N ALA A 53 7.39 -13.00 8.08
CA ALA A 53 8.17 -14.23 8.14
C ALA A 53 7.36 -15.40 8.72
N TYR A 54 6.58 -15.17 9.78
CA TYR A 54 5.65 -16.14 10.36
C TYR A 54 4.51 -16.48 9.39
N GLN A 55 3.95 -15.50 8.67
CA GLN A 55 2.93 -15.76 7.65
C GLN A 55 3.46 -16.67 6.54
N SER A 56 4.73 -16.50 6.16
CA SER A 56 5.38 -17.36 5.16
C SER A 56 5.67 -18.76 5.70
N ALA A 57 6.11 -18.87 6.96
CA ALA A 57 6.45 -20.15 7.59
C ALA A 57 5.22 -20.98 8.00
N PHE A 58 4.12 -20.32 8.36
CA PHE A 58 2.89 -20.94 8.86
C PHE A 58 1.67 -20.41 8.09
N PRO A 59 1.57 -20.67 6.77
CA PRO A 59 0.64 -20.00 5.86
C PRO A 59 -0.84 -20.32 6.10
N ASP A 60 -1.15 -21.33 6.89
CA ASP A 60 -2.49 -21.86 7.10
C ASP A 60 -3.04 -21.58 8.52
N ILE A 61 -2.39 -20.69 9.27
CA ILE A 61 -2.87 -20.17 10.54
C ILE A 61 -2.82 -18.64 10.58
N PRO A 62 -3.69 -17.97 11.35
CA PRO A 62 -3.57 -16.54 11.56
C PRO A 62 -2.28 -16.19 12.33
N ILE A 63 -1.65 -15.10 11.94
CA ILE A 63 -0.53 -14.50 12.67
C ILE A 63 -1.00 -13.17 13.25
N GLY A 64 -0.69 -12.92 14.52
CA GLY A 64 -0.99 -11.67 15.23
C GLY A 64 0.24 -11.07 15.88
N TYR A 65 0.01 -10.09 16.74
CA TYR A 65 1.01 -9.32 17.45
C TYR A 65 0.58 -9.14 18.92
N SER A 66 1.50 -9.38 19.85
CA SER A 66 1.34 -9.08 21.28
C SER A 66 2.39 -8.05 21.66
N GLY A 67 1.91 -6.84 21.96
CA GLY A 67 2.73 -5.64 22.11
C GLY A 67 2.97 -5.25 23.55
N HIS A 68 4.21 -4.86 23.83
CA HIS A 68 4.66 -4.32 25.13
C HIS A 68 5.38 -2.98 24.98
N GLU A 69 5.29 -2.36 23.81
CA GLU A 69 5.78 -1.01 23.55
C GLU A 69 4.94 0.06 24.26
N THR A 70 5.39 1.31 24.29
CA THR A 70 4.54 2.44 24.67
C THR A 70 3.77 3.00 23.46
N GLY A 71 2.58 3.56 23.70
CA GLY A 71 1.73 4.11 22.65
C GLY A 71 1.15 3.07 21.70
N ILE A 72 0.63 3.52 20.56
CA ILE A 72 -0.18 2.70 19.65
C ILE A 72 0.44 2.48 18.27
N ALA A 73 1.47 3.25 17.90
CA ALA A 73 1.97 3.32 16.53
C ALA A 73 2.48 1.97 16.00
N ILE A 74 3.21 1.23 16.85
CA ILE A 74 3.76 -0.08 16.50
C ILE A 74 2.65 -1.13 16.32
N SER A 75 1.67 -1.16 17.22
CA SER A 75 0.50 -2.04 17.10
C SER A 75 -0.30 -1.78 15.82
N VAL A 76 -0.45 -0.51 15.42
CA VAL A 76 -1.09 -0.14 14.14
C VAL A 76 -0.24 -0.62 12.95
N ALA A 77 1.08 -0.43 13.00
CA ALA A 77 2.00 -0.91 11.98
C ALA A 77 1.99 -2.45 11.86
N ALA A 78 1.84 -3.17 12.98
CA ALA A 78 1.69 -4.63 12.97
C ALA A 78 0.47 -5.09 12.16
N VAL A 79 -0.66 -4.38 12.29
CA VAL A 79 -1.86 -4.63 11.47
C VAL A 79 -1.60 -4.36 9.99
N ALA A 80 -0.90 -3.26 9.67
CA ALA A 80 -0.50 -2.96 8.29
C ALA A 80 0.43 -4.04 7.69
N MET A 81 1.24 -4.70 8.53
CA MET A 81 2.08 -5.86 8.17
C MET A 81 1.28 -7.18 8.10
N GLY A 82 -0.03 -7.15 8.34
CA GLY A 82 -0.94 -8.27 8.17
C GLY A 82 -1.26 -9.05 9.45
N ALA A 83 -0.91 -8.53 10.64
CA ALA A 83 -1.38 -9.11 11.90
C ALA A 83 -2.92 -9.16 11.95
N LYS A 84 -3.47 -10.31 12.36
CA LYS A 84 -4.91 -10.58 12.45
C LYS A 84 -5.46 -10.56 13.87
N VAL A 85 -4.56 -10.56 14.86
CA VAL A 85 -4.86 -10.44 16.29
C VAL A 85 -3.88 -9.42 16.86
N VAL A 86 -4.37 -8.50 17.70
CA VAL A 86 -3.54 -7.54 18.44
C VAL A 86 -3.86 -7.69 19.91
N GLU A 87 -2.83 -7.94 20.71
CA GLU A 87 -2.90 -8.04 22.18
C GLU A 87 -2.09 -6.93 22.82
N ARG A 88 -2.66 -6.28 23.83
CA ARG A 88 -2.06 -5.16 24.58
C ARG A 88 -2.50 -5.22 26.04
N HIS A 89 -1.59 -4.84 26.93
CA HIS A 89 -1.94 -4.59 28.32
C HIS A 89 -2.77 -3.30 28.44
N VAL A 90 -3.72 -3.29 29.38
CA VAL A 90 -4.59 -2.15 29.66
C VAL A 90 -4.50 -1.82 31.14
N THR A 91 -4.46 -0.54 31.47
CA THR A 91 -4.45 -0.05 32.84
C THR A 91 -5.39 1.15 32.99
N LEU A 92 -5.76 1.47 34.23
CA LEU A 92 -6.50 2.69 34.54
C LEU A 92 -5.55 3.88 34.80
N ASP A 93 -4.30 3.60 35.15
CA ASP A 93 -3.29 4.59 35.51
C ASP A 93 -1.89 3.99 35.34
N LYS A 94 -1.09 4.58 34.44
CA LYS A 94 0.28 4.11 34.16
C LYS A 94 1.28 4.41 35.28
N THR A 95 0.93 5.28 36.22
CA THR A 95 1.80 5.67 37.35
C THR A 95 1.78 4.64 38.47
N TRP A 96 0.86 3.66 38.42
CA TRP A 96 0.80 2.58 39.39
C TRP A 96 2.06 1.71 39.37
N LYS A 97 2.34 1.07 40.51
CA LYS A 97 3.56 0.28 40.71
C LYS A 97 3.56 -0.96 39.81
N GLY A 98 4.54 -1.05 38.92
CA GLY A 98 4.81 -2.22 38.10
C GLY A 98 5.18 -1.83 36.67
N SER A 99 6.10 -2.57 36.05
CA SER A 99 6.51 -2.36 34.65
C SER A 99 5.35 -2.51 33.68
N ASP A 100 4.39 -3.39 33.99
CA ASP A 100 3.24 -3.65 33.14
C ASP A 100 2.32 -2.43 33.05
N HIS A 101 2.17 -1.66 34.12
CA HIS A 101 1.41 -0.41 34.10
C HIS A 101 2.03 0.62 33.17
N GLN A 102 3.37 0.74 33.17
CA GLN A 102 4.09 1.67 32.31
C GLN A 102 4.00 1.29 30.82
N ALA A 103 3.96 -0.02 30.52
CA ALA A 103 3.81 -0.54 29.15
C ALA A 103 2.35 -0.60 28.67
N SER A 104 1.37 -0.44 29.56
CA SER A 104 -0.06 -0.57 29.26
C SER A 104 -0.62 0.62 28.46
N LEU A 105 -1.81 0.42 27.90
CA LEU A 105 -2.67 1.47 27.37
C LEU A 105 -3.72 1.88 28.41
N GLU A 106 -4.01 3.15 28.53
CA GLU A 106 -5.18 3.67 29.23
C GLU A 106 -6.43 3.55 28.35
N PRO A 107 -7.66 3.66 28.90
CA PRO A 107 -8.89 3.41 28.14
C PRO A 107 -9.05 4.29 26.90
N ASN A 108 -8.61 5.55 26.95
CA ASN A 108 -8.60 6.46 25.80
C ASN A 108 -7.60 6.01 24.73
N GLU A 109 -6.39 5.59 25.11
CA GLU A 109 -5.40 5.09 24.16
C GLU A 109 -5.82 3.77 23.52
N LEU A 110 -6.50 2.90 24.27
CA LEU A 110 -7.10 1.68 23.72
C LEU A 110 -8.19 2.03 22.68
N ALA A 111 -9.03 3.01 22.97
CA ALA A 111 -10.04 3.47 22.01
C ALA A 111 -9.39 4.08 20.75
N ASP A 112 -8.29 4.81 20.92
CA ASP A 112 -7.51 5.37 19.81
C ASP A 112 -6.83 4.28 18.99
N LEU A 113 -6.27 3.24 19.63
CA LEU A 113 -5.72 2.07 18.95
C LEU A 113 -6.79 1.40 18.07
N VAL A 114 -7.97 1.11 18.63
CA VAL A 114 -9.06 0.48 17.88
C VAL A 114 -9.48 1.34 16.69
N ARG A 115 -9.61 2.66 16.89
CA ARG A 115 -9.96 3.60 15.82
C ARG A 115 -8.89 3.61 14.72
N ALA A 116 -7.61 3.68 15.11
CA ALA A 116 -6.49 3.70 14.19
C ALA A 116 -6.40 2.40 13.37
N ILE A 117 -6.58 1.24 14.02
CA ILE A 117 -6.64 -0.07 13.34
C ILE A 117 -7.75 -0.08 12.29
N ARG A 118 -8.98 0.34 12.64
CA ARG A 118 -10.12 0.36 11.70
C ARG A 118 -9.91 1.34 10.54
N THR A 119 -9.22 2.45 10.78
CA THR A 119 -8.82 3.39 9.72
C THR A 119 -7.81 2.74 8.78
N VAL A 120 -6.76 2.11 9.32
CA VAL A 120 -5.72 1.47 8.51
C VAL A 120 -6.27 0.30 7.72
N GLU A 121 -7.10 -0.56 8.31
CA GLU A 121 -7.75 -1.67 7.59
C GLU A 121 -8.52 -1.19 6.35
N LYS A 122 -9.24 -0.06 6.46
CA LYS A 122 -9.92 0.56 5.31
C LYS A 122 -8.91 1.14 4.31
N ALA A 123 -7.83 1.74 4.79
CA ALA A 123 -6.81 2.38 3.96
C ALA A 123 -5.91 1.39 3.20
N MET A 124 -5.74 0.16 3.70
CA MET A 124 -4.92 -0.86 3.03
C MET A 124 -5.43 -1.17 1.62
N GLY A 125 -6.75 -1.09 1.39
CA GLY A 125 -7.32 -1.05 0.05
C GLY A 125 -6.92 -2.20 -0.88
N SER A 126 -6.74 -1.89 -2.16
CA SER A 126 -6.37 -2.83 -3.21
C SER A 126 -4.87 -2.71 -3.54
N PRO A 127 -4.18 -3.81 -3.88
CA PRO A 127 -2.80 -3.76 -4.38
C PRO A 127 -2.71 -3.20 -5.81
N VAL A 128 -3.83 -2.95 -6.49
CA VAL A 128 -3.85 -2.46 -7.88
C VAL A 128 -3.79 -0.93 -7.91
N LYS A 129 -2.69 -0.37 -8.47
CA LYS A 129 -2.59 1.07 -8.75
C LYS A 129 -3.32 1.39 -10.05
N GLN A 130 -4.34 2.23 -9.94
CA GLN A 130 -5.12 2.73 -11.07
C GLN A 130 -5.60 4.15 -10.78
N LEU A 131 -5.99 4.88 -11.84
CA LEU A 131 -6.66 6.17 -11.69
C LEU A 131 -8.03 5.95 -11.05
N LEU A 132 -8.29 6.64 -9.95
CA LEU A 132 -9.54 6.53 -9.21
C LEU A 132 -10.57 7.56 -9.69
N PRO A 133 -11.88 7.28 -9.51
CA PRO A 133 -12.93 8.25 -9.83
C PRO A 133 -12.75 9.61 -9.14
N CYS A 134 -12.22 9.63 -7.91
CA CYS A 134 -11.93 10.87 -7.18
C CYS A 134 -10.76 11.68 -7.77
N GLU A 135 -9.92 11.07 -8.60
CA GLU A 135 -8.80 11.71 -9.28
C GLU A 135 -9.20 12.26 -10.65
N MET A 136 -10.35 11.87 -11.21
CA MET A 136 -10.76 12.21 -12.59
C MET A 136 -10.74 13.71 -12.87
N ALA A 137 -11.36 14.54 -12.02
CA ALA A 137 -11.38 15.98 -12.22
C ALA A 137 -9.96 16.60 -12.16
N CYS A 138 -9.09 16.06 -11.31
CA CYS A 138 -7.70 16.49 -11.23
C CYS A 138 -6.93 16.06 -12.49
N ASN A 139 -7.17 14.84 -12.99
CA ASN A 139 -6.55 14.32 -14.22
C ASN A 139 -7.04 15.06 -15.47
N GLU A 140 -8.33 15.42 -15.54
CA GLU A 140 -8.87 16.27 -16.60
C GLU A 140 -8.21 17.66 -16.59
N LYS A 141 -7.97 18.24 -15.42
CA LYS A 141 -7.33 19.56 -15.34
C LYS A 141 -5.82 19.52 -15.56
N LEU A 142 -5.12 18.57 -14.96
CA LEU A 142 -3.65 18.57 -14.84
C LEU A 142 -2.97 17.40 -15.56
N GLY A 143 -3.73 16.45 -16.10
CA GLY A 143 -3.20 15.38 -16.94
C GLY A 143 -2.44 15.96 -18.13
N LYS A 144 -1.38 15.29 -18.54
CA LYS A 144 -0.56 15.78 -19.65
C LYS A 144 -1.07 15.23 -20.97
N SER A 145 -0.80 15.95 -22.05
CA SER A 145 -1.02 15.51 -23.41
C SER A 145 0.23 15.78 -24.23
N VAL A 146 0.34 15.11 -25.37
CA VAL A 146 1.33 15.45 -26.39
C VAL A 146 0.95 16.78 -27.00
N VAL A 147 1.87 17.73 -26.96
CA VAL A 147 1.73 19.07 -27.55
C VAL A 147 2.86 19.29 -28.56
N ALA A 148 2.63 20.20 -29.50
CA ALA A 148 3.66 20.60 -30.44
C ALA A 148 4.73 21.42 -29.71
N LYS A 149 6.01 21.06 -29.91
CA LYS A 149 7.16 21.81 -29.37
C LYS A 149 7.55 22.99 -30.26
N VAL A 150 7.12 22.94 -31.51
CA VAL A 150 7.34 23.95 -32.55
C VAL A 150 6.07 24.02 -33.40
N THR A 151 5.86 25.08 -34.17
CA THR A 151 4.77 25.11 -35.16
C THR A 151 4.99 24.03 -36.22
N ILE A 152 3.95 23.24 -36.53
CA ILE A 152 3.96 22.09 -37.45
C ILE A 152 2.97 22.34 -38.59
N PRO A 153 3.44 22.58 -39.83
CA PRO A 153 2.57 22.80 -40.98
C PRO A 153 1.74 21.58 -41.37
N GLU A 154 0.58 21.83 -42.00
CA GLU A 154 -0.25 20.76 -42.59
C GLU A 154 0.55 19.88 -43.57
N GLY A 155 0.33 18.57 -43.49
CA GLY A 155 1.00 17.58 -44.33
C GLY A 155 2.41 17.21 -43.86
N THR A 156 2.90 17.80 -42.77
CA THR A 156 4.20 17.41 -42.18
C THR A 156 4.14 16.02 -41.59
N VAL A 157 5.22 15.24 -41.72
CA VAL A 157 5.38 13.95 -41.03
C VAL A 157 5.98 14.21 -39.65
N LEU A 158 5.28 13.80 -38.59
CA LEU A 158 5.69 14.02 -37.21
C LEU A 158 7.01 13.30 -36.89
N THR A 159 7.89 14.03 -36.24
CA THR A 159 9.15 13.53 -35.67
C THR A 159 9.16 13.79 -34.17
N CYS A 160 9.98 13.04 -33.42
CA CYS A 160 9.96 13.11 -31.97
C CYS A 160 10.38 14.49 -31.43
N ASP A 161 11.28 15.19 -32.13
CA ASP A 161 11.79 16.52 -31.76
C ASP A 161 10.79 17.65 -31.98
N MET A 162 9.74 17.42 -32.78
CA MET A 162 8.63 18.35 -32.98
C MET A 162 7.58 18.28 -31.87
N MET A 163 7.65 17.29 -30.97
CA MET A 163 6.65 17.03 -29.94
C MET A 163 7.25 17.13 -28.54
N THR A 164 6.42 17.51 -27.58
CA THR A 164 6.75 17.46 -26.15
C THR A 164 5.50 17.13 -25.35
N VAL A 165 5.64 17.05 -24.03
CA VAL A 165 4.55 16.70 -23.12
C VAL A 165 4.31 17.87 -22.16
N LYS A 166 3.13 18.48 -22.27
CA LYS A 166 2.68 19.57 -21.37
C LYS A 166 1.24 19.31 -20.92
N VAL A 167 0.75 20.10 -19.97
CA VAL A 167 -0.69 20.19 -19.74
C VAL A 167 -1.27 20.97 -20.92
N GLY A 168 -2.21 20.37 -21.64
CA GLY A 168 -2.83 20.96 -22.83
C GLY A 168 -4.35 20.91 -22.76
N GLU A 169 -4.99 21.91 -23.35
CA GLU A 169 -6.44 22.03 -23.47
C GLU A 169 -6.81 22.39 -24.92
N PRO A 170 -7.66 21.60 -25.61
CA PRO A 170 -8.29 20.36 -25.13
C PRO A 170 -7.26 19.25 -24.88
N LYS A 171 -7.70 18.16 -24.24
CA LYS A 171 -6.87 16.95 -24.13
C LYS A 171 -6.65 16.33 -25.50
N GLY A 172 -5.43 15.86 -25.70
CA GLY A 172 -5.02 15.15 -26.91
C GLY A 172 -4.49 13.77 -26.56
N PHE A 173 -3.57 13.30 -27.39
CA PHE A 173 -2.92 12.03 -27.14
C PHE A 173 -2.24 12.00 -25.75
N PRO A 174 -2.37 10.88 -25.02
CA PRO A 174 -1.70 10.73 -23.75
C PRO A 174 -0.17 10.68 -23.97
N PRO A 175 0.65 11.07 -22.97
CA PRO A 175 2.11 11.14 -23.12
C PRO A 175 2.75 9.84 -23.61
N GLU A 176 2.19 8.71 -23.21
CA GLU A 176 2.66 7.37 -23.57
C GLU A 176 2.57 7.10 -25.08
N ALA A 177 1.63 7.76 -25.77
CA ALA A 177 1.42 7.61 -27.21
C ALA A 177 2.36 8.48 -28.05
N ILE A 178 3.25 9.29 -27.45
CA ILE A 178 4.11 10.23 -28.19
C ILE A 178 4.96 9.55 -29.28
N PHE A 179 5.48 8.36 -29.02
CA PHE A 179 6.27 7.61 -30.01
C PHE A 179 5.42 6.98 -31.10
N ASP A 180 4.15 6.64 -30.80
CA ASP A 180 3.19 6.12 -31.79
C ASP A 180 2.74 7.20 -32.78
N LEU A 181 3.00 8.48 -32.48
CA LEU A 181 2.73 9.59 -33.39
C LEU A 181 3.86 9.82 -34.39
N VAL A 182 5.08 9.33 -34.12
CA VAL A 182 6.22 9.50 -35.03
C VAL A 182 5.93 8.78 -36.35
N GLY A 183 6.17 9.48 -37.47
CA GLY A 183 5.89 8.98 -38.80
C GLY A 183 4.45 9.18 -39.27
N LYS A 184 3.53 9.64 -38.41
CA LYS A 184 2.18 10.02 -38.85
C LYS A 184 2.19 11.40 -39.49
N LYS A 185 1.34 11.59 -40.49
CA LYS A 185 1.19 12.87 -41.18
C LYS A 185 0.12 13.73 -40.49
N VAL A 186 0.40 15.01 -40.35
CA VAL A 186 -0.52 15.99 -39.78
C VAL A 186 -1.52 16.44 -40.85
N LYS A 187 -2.81 16.52 -40.49
CA LYS A 187 -3.92 16.90 -41.38
C LYS A 187 -4.30 18.37 -41.35
N LYS A 188 -3.81 19.11 -40.36
CA LYS A 188 -4.04 20.54 -40.17
C LYS A 188 -2.78 21.18 -39.65
N HIS A 189 -2.63 22.47 -39.86
CA HIS A 189 -1.58 23.25 -39.20
C HIS A 189 -1.76 23.21 -37.67
N ILE A 190 -0.67 23.05 -36.91
CA ILE A 190 -0.65 23.02 -35.44
C ILE A 190 0.37 24.04 -34.95
N GLU A 191 -0.03 24.94 -34.05
CA GLU A 191 0.88 25.94 -33.48
C GLU A 191 1.75 25.38 -32.35
N GLU A 192 2.89 26.04 -32.05
CA GLU A 192 3.68 25.72 -30.86
C GLU A 192 2.79 25.76 -29.61
N ASP A 193 2.98 24.77 -28.72
CA ASP A 193 2.20 24.53 -27.51
C ASP A 193 0.73 24.12 -27.69
N GLU A 194 0.24 24.03 -28.92
CA GLU A 194 -1.07 23.45 -29.19
C GLU A 194 -1.06 21.93 -28.96
N THR A 195 -2.14 21.43 -28.38
CA THR A 195 -2.32 19.99 -28.18
C THR A 195 -2.48 19.25 -29.51
N ILE A 196 -1.74 18.15 -29.67
CA ILE A 196 -1.93 17.24 -30.79
C ILE A 196 -3.14 16.34 -30.49
N THR A 197 -4.25 16.58 -31.19
CA THR A 197 -5.50 15.81 -31.05
C THR A 197 -5.61 14.73 -32.14
N GLU A 198 -6.49 13.75 -31.93
CA GLU A 198 -6.73 12.68 -32.92
C GLU A 198 -7.17 13.22 -34.28
N GLU A 199 -7.96 14.29 -34.30
CA GLU A 199 -8.41 14.96 -35.52
C GLU A 199 -7.26 15.59 -36.30
N ALA A 200 -6.19 15.98 -35.61
CA ALA A 200 -5.04 16.64 -36.19
C ALA A 200 -4.12 15.69 -36.96
N VAL A 201 -4.24 14.37 -36.77
CA VAL A 201 -3.27 13.39 -37.27
C VAL A 201 -3.95 12.31 -38.11
N GLU A 202 -3.22 11.74 -39.08
CA GLU A 202 -3.66 10.56 -39.81
C GLU A 202 -3.79 9.32 -38.91
N ASN A 203 -5.00 8.77 -38.87
CA ASN A 203 -5.31 7.55 -38.16
C ASN A 203 -4.95 6.33 -39.02
N HIS A 204 -3.75 5.77 -38.87
CA HIS A 204 -3.52 4.37 -39.24
C HIS A 204 -4.03 3.47 -38.12
N VAL A 205 -5.35 3.26 -38.07
CA VAL A 205 -5.94 2.23 -37.23
C VAL A 205 -5.59 0.87 -37.84
N LYS A 206 -4.44 0.31 -37.48
CA LYS A 206 -4.39 -1.15 -37.33
C LYS A 206 -5.07 -1.45 -35.99
N LYS A 207 -6.40 -1.60 -36.04
CA LYS A 207 -7.15 -2.33 -35.04
C LYS A 207 -6.59 -3.76 -35.05
N VAL A 208 -5.61 -4.04 -34.20
CA VAL A 208 -5.37 -5.41 -33.78
C VAL A 208 -6.52 -5.72 -32.84
N LYS A 209 -7.54 -6.40 -33.38
CA LYS A 209 -8.55 -7.06 -32.56
C LYS A 209 -7.82 -8.11 -31.71
N CYS A 210 -7.97 -8.02 -30.40
CA CYS A 210 -8.00 -9.19 -29.53
C CYS A 210 -9.46 -9.44 -29.16
#